data_AF-A0A2U2Z7U1-F1
#
_entry.id   AF-A0A2U2Z7U1-F1
#
_cell.length_a   1.000
_cell.length_b   1.000
_cell.length_c   1.000
_cell.angle_alpha   90.00
_cell.angle_beta   90.00
_cell.angle_gamma   90.00
#
_symmetry.space_group_name_H-M   'P 1'
#
loop_
_entity.id
_entity.type
_entity.pdbx_description
1 polymer ?
#
loop_
_entity_poly.entity_id
_entity_poly.type
_entity_poly.pdbx_seq_one_letter_code
_entity_poly.pdbx_strand_id
1 'polypeptide(L)'
;MSISSLALGAKKVIDAAWGVGPAYDLAAQAAFALESAQMLQSPETAAESAHYRAAFEAQKSRAETLDRLLREAQARLGEHEVSPLAWARLLDAKSLDNFLCAIGMAADTAEAEGALSQVEEMIRSFRAALPAGAEQERARTLHEHVIARDAEIEKLRARVAELEAAQGTAYRAQHDSIVMGLYTSREAAQAHCEAKVQQEEPAGSIQHMSWVADDIGPDAEYELHITPAETGGLIRGTGYVVTPLEVASEYDPEGDE
;
A
#
# COMPACT_ATOMS: atom_id res chain seq x y z
N MET A 1 -16.48 15.01 31.29
CA MET A 1 -15.18 14.78 30.61
C MET A 1 -15.26 13.41 29.97
N SER A 2 -15.10 13.32 28.65
CA SER A 2 -15.06 12.05 27.93
C SER A 2 -13.65 11.49 28.04
N ILE A 3 -13.51 10.29 28.62
CA ILE A 3 -12.22 9.58 28.70
C ILE A 3 -11.96 8.99 27.32
N SER A 4 -10.77 9.21 26.75
CA SER A 4 -10.45 8.71 25.41
C SER A 4 -10.48 7.18 25.38
N SER A 5 -10.86 6.61 24.23
CA SER A 5 -10.87 5.16 24.02
C SER A 5 -9.50 4.53 24.31
N LEU A 6 -8.43 5.28 24.02
CA LEU A 6 -7.05 4.89 24.31
C LEU A 6 -6.78 4.80 25.82
N ALA A 7 -7.28 5.76 26.61
CA ALA A 7 -7.15 5.72 28.07
C ALA A 7 -7.96 4.57 28.69
N LEU A 8 -9.09 4.20 28.10
CA LEU A 8 -9.88 3.03 28.48
C LEU A 8 -9.16 1.71 28.16
N GLY A 9 -8.49 1.64 27.00
CA GLY A 9 -7.66 0.50 26.60
C GLY A 9 -6.46 0.32 27.53
N ALA A 10 -5.71 1.40 27.78
CA ALA A 10 -4.57 1.38 28.69
C ALA A 10 -4.97 0.94 30.11
N LYS A 11 -6.11 1.44 30.61
CA LYS A 11 -6.64 1.02 31.92
C LYS A 11 -6.91 -0.49 31.98
N LYS A 12 -7.56 -1.06 30.97
CA LYS A 12 -7.86 -2.51 30.92
C LYS A 12 -6.60 -3.37 30.94
N VAL A 13 -5.56 -2.96 30.19
CA VAL A 13 -4.28 -3.68 30.15
C VAL A 13 -3.59 -3.62 31.52
N ILE A 14 -3.60 -2.46 32.17
CA ILE A 14 -3.04 -2.28 33.52
C ILE A 14 -3.81 -3.12 34.55
N ASP A 15 -5.14 -3.09 34.52
CA ASP A 15 -5.99 -3.86 35.44
C ASP A 15 -5.79 -5.38 35.24
N ALA A 16 -5.59 -5.85 34.00
CA ALA A 16 -5.31 -7.24 33.69
C ALA A 16 -3.91 -7.67 34.16
N ALA A 17 -2.89 -6.84 33.97
CA ALA A 17 -1.53 -7.12 34.45
C ALA A 17 -1.46 -7.17 35.99
N TRP A 18 -2.23 -6.31 36.68
CA TRP A 18 -2.32 -6.32 38.14
C TRP A 18 -3.10 -7.50 38.72
N GLY A 19 -4.02 -8.11 37.96
CA GLY A 19 -4.83 -9.22 38.43
C GLY A 19 -4.10 -10.56 38.52
N VAL A 20 -2.96 -10.72 37.84
CA VAL A 20 -2.37 -12.06 37.57
C VAL A 20 -0.93 -12.22 38.12
N GLY A 21 -0.24 -11.15 38.55
CA GLY A 21 1.16 -11.22 38.99
C GLY A 21 1.38 -11.30 40.51
N PRO A 22 2.42 -12.00 41.02
CA PRO A 22 2.83 -11.93 42.42
C PRO A 22 3.26 -10.50 42.79
N ALA A 23 2.76 -10.00 43.94
CA ALA A 23 2.75 -8.60 44.36
C ALA A 23 4.12 -7.93 44.63
N TYR A 24 5.24 -8.45 44.14
CA TYR A 24 6.58 -8.07 44.62
C TYR A 24 7.43 -7.19 43.71
N ASP A 25 7.01 -6.83 42.50
CA ASP A 25 7.71 -5.77 41.74
C ASP A 25 6.78 -4.91 40.89
N LEU A 26 6.16 -3.94 41.57
CA LEU A 26 5.34 -2.89 40.95
C LEU A 26 6.12 -2.02 39.95
N ALA A 27 7.44 -1.90 40.10
CA ALA A 27 8.26 -1.08 39.20
C ALA A 27 8.51 -1.79 37.87
N ALA A 28 8.81 -3.09 37.90
CA ALA A 28 8.94 -3.90 36.70
C ALA A 28 7.61 -4.05 35.94
N GLN A 29 6.49 -4.25 36.66
CA GLN A 29 5.17 -4.32 36.02
C GLN A 29 4.75 -2.97 35.40
N ALA A 30 5.03 -1.85 36.06
CA ALA A 30 4.77 -0.53 35.52
C ALA A 30 5.65 -0.23 34.28
N ALA A 31 6.91 -0.64 34.31
CA ALA A 31 7.83 -0.50 33.16
C ALA A 31 7.35 -1.33 31.97
N PHE A 32 6.98 -2.60 32.18
CA PHE A 32 6.49 -3.48 31.12
C PHE A 32 5.16 -2.98 30.54
N ALA A 33 4.26 -2.44 31.36
CA ALA A 33 3.02 -1.83 30.91
C ALA A 33 3.26 -0.53 30.11
N LEU A 34 4.23 0.31 30.51
CA LEU A 34 4.63 1.51 29.78
C LEU A 34 5.31 1.19 28.44
N GLU A 35 6.15 0.16 28.42
CA GLU A 35 6.84 -0.32 27.22
C GLU A 35 5.86 -1.00 26.25
N SER A 36 4.91 -1.79 26.76
CA SER A 36 3.79 -2.35 25.98
C SER A 36 2.87 -1.25 25.42
N ALA A 37 2.63 -0.19 26.19
CA ALA A 37 1.87 0.97 25.73
C ALA A 37 2.63 1.82 24.69
N GLN A 38 3.96 1.84 24.72
CA GLN A 38 4.80 2.41 23.66
C GLN A 38 4.83 1.53 22.39
N MET A 39 4.72 0.21 22.54
CA MET A 39 4.63 -0.74 21.41
C MET A 39 3.24 -0.82 20.76
N LEU A 40 2.18 -0.40 21.44
CA LEU A 40 0.86 -0.16 20.84
C LEU A 40 0.87 1.12 19.99
N GLN A 41 1.66 1.09 18.93
CA GLN A 41 1.83 2.13 17.91
C GLN A 41 2.20 3.49 18.50
N SER A 42 3.38 4.00 18.14
CA SER A 42 3.54 5.45 18.21
C SER A 42 2.34 6.05 17.45
N PRO A 43 1.64 7.05 17.99
CA PRO A 43 0.52 7.69 17.30
C PRO A 43 0.94 8.21 15.92
N GLU A 44 2.24 8.41 15.72
CA GLU A 44 2.89 8.72 14.45
C GLU A 44 2.82 7.56 13.44
N THR A 45 3.17 6.32 13.80
CA THR A 45 3.10 5.16 12.88
C THR A 45 1.65 4.75 12.57
N ALA A 46 0.75 4.88 13.55
CA ALA A 46 -0.69 4.69 13.33
C ALA A 46 -1.27 5.73 12.36
N ALA A 47 -0.91 7.01 12.58
CA ALA A 47 -1.33 8.11 11.72
C ALA A 47 -0.74 8.00 10.32
N GLU A 48 0.50 7.54 10.19
CA GLU A 48 1.18 7.33 8.91
C GLU A 48 0.49 6.21 8.10
N SER A 49 0.15 5.09 8.74
CA SER A 49 -0.59 4.01 8.09
C SER A 49 -2.00 4.45 7.65
N ALA A 50 -2.70 5.21 8.50
CA ALA A 50 -4.00 5.78 8.16
C ALA A 50 -3.90 6.79 7.01
N HIS A 51 -2.83 7.60 6.99
CA HIS A 51 -2.55 8.55 5.92
C HIS A 51 -2.33 7.85 4.58
N TYR A 52 -1.53 6.77 4.55
CA TYR A 52 -1.29 6.01 3.33
C TYR A 52 -2.54 5.30 2.81
N ARG A 53 -3.38 4.73 3.70
CA ARG A 53 -4.68 4.15 3.30
C ARG A 53 -5.61 5.20 2.69
N ALA A 54 -5.71 6.38 3.31
CA ALA A 54 -6.51 7.47 2.78
C ALA A 54 -5.99 7.97 1.42
N ALA A 55 -4.67 8.07 1.25
CA ALA A 55 -4.04 8.46 -0.01
C ALA A 55 -4.29 7.41 -1.12
N PHE A 56 -4.22 6.12 -0.79
CA PHE A 56 -4.50 5.04 -1.72
C PHE A 56 -5.96 5.07 -2.21
N GLU A 57 -6.92 5.20 -1.31
CA GLU A 57 -8.35 5.30 -1.67
C GLU A 57 -8.65 6.57 -2.48
N ALA A 58 -8.00 7.69 -2.16
CA ALA A 58 -8.08 8.91 -2.96
C ALA A 58 -7.52 8.70 -4.39
N GLN A 59 -6.43 7.95 -4.55
CA GLN A 59 -5.89 7.64 -5.86
C GLN A 59 -6.76 6.65 -6.65
N LYS A 60 -7.32 5.64 -5.98
CA LYS A 60 -8.24 4.68 -6.58
C LYS A 60 -9.51 5.37 -7.10
N SER A 61 -10.15 6.19 -6.27
CA SER A 61 -11.33 6.97 -6.68
C SER A 61 -11.03 7.94 -7.82
N ARG A 62 -9.82 8.54 -7.84
CA ARG A 62 -9.36 9.37 -8.96
C ARG A 62 -9.16 8.57 -10.24
N ALA A 63 -8.59 7.37 -10.15
CA ALA A 63 -8.41 6.47 -11.30
C ALA A 63 -9.76 6.02 -11.88
N GLU A 64 -10.71 5.64 -11.04
CA GLU A 64 -12.08 5.29 -11.43
C GLU A 64 -12.80 6.49 -12.10
N THR A 65 -12.60 7.69 -11.56
CA THR A 65 -13.14 8.91 -12.15
C THR A 65 -12.54 9.19 -13.53
N LEU A 66 -11.22 9.04 -13.68
CA LEU A 66 -10.56 9.21 -14.98
C LEU A 66 -11.02 8.16 -15.99
N ASP A 67 -11.18 6.90 -15.58
CA ASP A 67 -11.64 5.83 -16.46
C ASP A 67 -13.07 6.09 -16.96
N ARG A 68 -13.97 6.55 -16.07
CA ARG A 68 -15.30 7.01 -16.45
C ARG A 68 -15.25 8.16 -17.46
N LEU A 69 -14.45 9.19 -17.20
CA LEU A 69 -14.29 10.33 -18.12
C LEU A 69 -13.74 9.90 -19.48
N LEU A 70 -12.84 8.91 -19.50
CA LEU A 70 -12.26 8.37 -20.73
C LEU A 70 -13.32 7.62 -21.54
N ARG A 71 -14.15 6.79 -20.90
CA ARG A 71 -15.30 6.14 -21.55
C ARG A 71 -16.31 7.15 -22.09
N GLU A 72 -16.62 8.19 -21.32
CA GLU A 72 -17.52 9.28 -21.77
C GLU A 72 -16.94 10.04 -22.97
N ALA A 73 -15.63 10.33 -22.96
CA ALA A 73 -14.95 10.97 -24.08
C ALA A 73 -14.92 10.07 -25.32
N GLN A 74 -14.68 8.77 -25.15
CA GLN A 74 -14.74 7.77 -26.24
C GLN A 74 -16.15 7.66 -26.82
N ALA A 75 -17.19 7.64 -25.98
CA ALA A 75 -18.58 7.63 -26.43
C ALA A 75 -18.93 8.89 -27.24
N ARG A 76 -18.50 10.07 -26.77
CA ARG A 76 -18.66 11.32 -27.53
C ARG A 76 -17.93 11.25 -28.87
N LEU A 77 -16.70 10.72 -28.90
CA LEU A 77 -15.93 10.53 -30.15
C LEU A 77 -16.67 9.61 -31.13
N GLY A 78 -17.26 8.51 -30.65
CA GLY A 78 -18.12 7.64 -31.46
C GLY A 78 -19.38 8.35 -31.99
N GLU A 79 -20.02 9.21 -31.19
CA GLU A 79 -21.12 10.07 -31.66
C GLU A 79 -20.67 11.08 -32.73
N HIS A 80 -19.44 11.59 -32.64
CA HIS A 80 -18.84 12.47 -33.65
C HIS A 80 -18.53 11.73 -34.96
N GLU A 81 -18.22 10.43 -34.93
CA GLU A 81 -18.05 9.61 -36.14
C GLU A 81 -19.39 9.31 -36.84
N VAL A 82 -20.49 9.21 -36.09
CA VAL A 82 -21.84 8.92 -36.62
C VAL A 82 -22.56 10.19 -37.10
N SER A 83 -22.18 11.37 -36.60
CA SER A 83 -22.74 12.65 -37.04
C SER A 83 -21.66 13.59 -37.58
N PRO A 84 -21.48 13.68 -38.91
CA PRO A 84 -20.40 14.45 -39.54
C PRO A 84 -20.43 15.96 -39.27
N LEU A 85 -21.48 16.46 -38.61
CA LEU A 85 -21.65 17.86 -38.20
C LEU A 85 -21.56 18.06 -36.68
N ALA A 86 -21.19 17.05 -35.89
CA ALA A 86 -21.12 17.20 -34.44
C ALA A 86 -20.03 18.22 -33.99
N TRP A 87 -19.04 18.49 -34.84
CA TRP A 87 -18.08 19.59 -34.64
C TRP A 87 -18.73 20.99 -34.75
N ALA A 88 -19.87 21.13 -35.46
CA ALA A 88 -20.57 22.40 -35.58
C ALA A 88 -21.15 22.89 -34.24
N ARG A 89 -21.34 21.97 -33.27
CA ARG A 89 -21.74 22.30 -31.88
C ARG A 89 -20.62 22.95 -31.06
N LEU A 90 -19.38 22.90 -31.53
CA LEU A 90 -18.21 23.51 -30.89
C LEU A 90 -17.94 24.93 -31.40
N LEU A 91 -18.65 25.36 -32.44
CA LEU A 91 -18.56 26.74 -32.95
C LEU A 91 -19.40 27.68 -32.08
N ASP A 92 -18.91 28.89 -31.84
CA ASP A 92 -19.74 29.96 -31.31
C ASP A 92 -20.82 30.36 -32.34
N ALA A 93 -21.87 31.05 -31.87
CA ALA A 93 -23.02 31.40 -32.70
C ALA A 93 -22.65 32.18 -33.97
N LYS A 94 -21.62 33.04 -33.92
CA LYS A 94 -21.19 33.85 -35.07
C LYS A 94 -20.37 33.02 -36.06
N SER A 95 -19.52 32.13 -35.56
CA SER A 95 -18.74 31.21 -36.39
C SER A 95 -19.65 30.17 -37.09
N LEU A 96 -20.69 29.69 -36.38
CA LEU A 96 -21.71 28.82 -36.96
C LEU A 96 -22.56 29.54 -38.01
N ASP A 97 -22.98 30.79 -37.75
CA ASP A 97 -23.73 31.61 -38.69
C ASP A 97 -22.94 31.88 -39.97
N ASN A 98 -21.66 32.26 -39.85
CA ASN A 98 -20.76 32.42 -41.01
C ASN A 98 -20.59 31.11 -41.80
N PHE A 99 -20.47 29.97 -41.11
CA PHE A 99 -20.35 28.66 -41.74
C PHE A 99 -21.63 28.29 -42.51
N LEU A 100 -22.80 28.49 -41.91
CA LEU A 100 -24.09 28.22 -42.53
C LEU A 100 -24.38 29.17 -43.69
N CYS A 101 -24.02 30.45 -43.59
CA CYS A 101 -24.09 31.41 -44.70
C CYS A 101 -23.15 31.01 -45.85
N ALA A 102 -21.94 30.53 -45.57
CA ALA A 102 -21.03 30.05 -46.60
C ALA A 102 -21.59 28.81 -47.31
N ILE A 103 -22.17 27.86 -46.57
CA ILE A 103 -22.87 26.70 -47.18
C ILE A 103 -24.07 27.17 -48.01
N GLY A 104 -24.89 28.10 -47.50
CA GLY A 104 -26.06 28.62 -48.20
C GLY A 104 -25.70 29.32 -49.51
N MET A 105 -24.68 30.19 -49.49
CA MET A 105 -24.15 30.85 -50.68
C MET A 105 -23.63 29.86 -51.72
N ALA A 106 -23.06 28.75 -51.25
CA ALA A 106 -22.48 27.75 -52.12
C ALA A 106 -23.50 26.72 -52.64
N ALA A 107 -24.64 26.55 -51.97
CA ALA A 107 -25.76 25.73 -52.42
C ALA A 107 -26.65 26.42 -53.48
N ASP A 108 -26.72 27.76 -53.47
CA ASP A 108 -27.47 28.55 -54.47
C ASP A 108 -26.73 28.70 -55.81
N THR A 109 -25.44 28.40 -55.86
CA THR A 109 -24.69 28.26 -57.12
C THR A 109 -24.81 26.83 -57.62
N ALA A 110 -25.31 26.62 -58.84
CA ALA A 110 -25.52 25.31 -59.47
C ALA A 110 -24.25 24.43 -59.65
N GLU A 111 -23.13 24.80 -59.03
CA GLU A 111 -21.84 24.09 -59.03
C GLU A 111 -21.49 23.69 -57.58
N ALA A 112 -22.14 22.62 -57.10
CA ALA A 112 -21.88 22.02 -55.79
C ALA A 112 -20.39 21.64 -55.56
N GLU A 113 -19.61 21.53 -56.63
CA GLU A 113 -18.17 21.22 -56.62
C GLU A 113 -17.31 22.39 -56.10
N GLY A 114 -17.71 23.64 -56.38
CA GLY A 114 -17.05 24.84 -55.84
C GLY A 114 -17.33 25.07 -54.36
N ALA A 115 -18.54 24.69 -53.93
CA ALA A 115 -18.99 24.75 -52.54
C ALA A 115 -18.21 23.82 -51.60
N LEU A 116 -18.10 22.55 -52.01
CA LEU A 116 -17.30 21.55 -51.32
C LEU A 116 -15.83 21.98 -51.25
N SER A 117 -15.30 22.54 -52.34
CA SER A 117 -13.93 23.06 -52.38
C SER A 117 -13.69 24.19 -51.37
N GLN A 118 -14.63 25.14 -51.21
CA GLN A 118 -14.53 26.20 -50.20
C GLN A 118 -14.60 25.68 -48.75
N VAL A 119 -15.47 24.70 -48.49
CA VAL A 119 -15.58 24.08 -47.17
C VAL A 119 -14.32 23.27 -46.83
N GLU A 120 -13.79 22.51 -47.79
CA GLU A 120 -12.54 21.78 -47.62
C GLU A 120 -11.36 22.73 -47.40
N GLU A 121 -11.30 23.85 -48.10
CA GLU A 121 -10.26 24.86 -47.95
C GLU A 121 -10.35 25.57 -46.59
N MET A 122 -11.55 25.84 -46.09
CA MET A 122 -11.76 26.37 -44.75
C MET A 122 -11.33 25.37 -43.68
N ILE A 123 -11.73 24.09 -43.77
CA ILE A 123 -11.28 23.04 -42.85
C ILE A 123 -9.75 22.89 -42.91
N ARG A 124 -9.16 22.96 -44.10
CA ARG A 124 -7.71 22.92 -44.31
C ARG A 124 -7.02 24.12 -43.67
N SER A 125 -7.60 25.32 -43.76
CA SER A 125 -7.07 26.54 -43.13
C SER A 125 -7.09 26.46 -41.60
N PHE A 126 -8.14 25.87 -41.02
CA PHE A 126 -8.22 25.62 -39.58
C PHE A 126 -7.19 24.57 -39.13
N ARG A 127 -7.01 23.48 -39.89
CA ARG A 127 -5.95 22.49 -39.61
C ARG A 127 -4.55 23.08 -39.77
N ALA A 128 -4.34 23.98 -40.74
CA ALA A 128 -3.06 24.66 -40.95
C ALA A 128 -2.75 25.74 -39.89
N ALA A 129 -3.78 26.29 -39.25
CA ALA A 129 -3.64 27.22 -38.14
C ALA A 129 -3.26 26.52 -36.81
N LEU A 130 -3.44 25.20 -36.71
CA LEU A 130 -2.85 24.41 -35.62
C LEU A 130 -1.33 24.32 -35.83
N PRO A 131 -0.52 24.50 -34.77
CA PRO A 131 0.92 24.32 -34.89
C PRO A 131 1.22 22.90 -35.40
N ALA A 132 2.07 22.78 -36.43
CA ALA A 132 2.47 21.50 -36.96
C ALA A 132 3.03 20.62 -35.82
N GLY A 133 2.45 19.43 -35.64
CA GLY A 133 2.84 18.51 -34.57
C GLY A 133 2.11 18.67 -33.24
N ALA A 134 1.23 19.67 -33.05
CA ALA A 134 0.54 19.89 -31.78
C ALA A 134 -0.30 18.68 -31.30
N GLU A 135 -0.89 17.92 -32.23
CA GLU A 135 -1.61 16.68 -31.90
C GLU A 135 -0.66 15.54 -31.55
N GLN A 136 0.47 15.39 -32.26
CA GLN A 136 1.49 14.41 -31.92
C GLN A 136 2.16 14.72 -30.57
N GLU A 137 2.42 15.99 -30.28
CA GLU A 137 2.95 16.47 -29.00
C GLU A 137 1.99 16.11 -27.86
N ARG A 138 0.69 16.42 -28.01
CA ARG A 138 -0.34 16.06 -27.02
C ARG A 138 -0.46 14.56 -26.81
N ALA A 139 -0.47 13.78 -27.89
CA ALA A 139 -0.54 12.32 -27.80
C ALA A 139 0.69 11.74 -27.10
N ARG A 140 1.88 12.27 -27.40
CA ARG A 140 3.13 11.91 -26.74
C ARG A 140 3.12 12.25 -25.25
N THR A 141 2.75 13.48 -24.89
CA THR A 141 2.65 13.91 -23.50
C THR A 141 1.64 13.08 -22.71
N LEU A 142 0.52 12.70 -23.31
CA LEU A 142 -0.47 11.84 -22.67
C LEU A 142 0.09 10.42 -22.45
N HIS A 143 0.75 9.86 -23.46
CA HIS A 143 1.37 8.54 -23.37
C HIS A 143 2.47 8.49 -22.29
N GLU A 144 3.31 9.52 -22.22
CA GLU A 144 4.33 9.67 -21.17
C GLU A 144 3.72 9.73 -19.77
N HIS A 145 2.62 10.47 -19.58
CA HIS A 145 1.90 10.51 -18.30
C HIS A 145 1.28 9.16 -17.92
N VAL A 146 0.71 8.43 -18.89
CA VAL A 146 0.13 7.10 -18.63
C VAL A 146 1.21 6.12 -18.19
N ILE A 147 2.35 6.09 -18.89
CA ILE A 147 3.48 5.23 -18.51
C ILE A 147 3.97 5.56 -17.10
N ALA A 148 4.15 6.85 -16.79
CA ALA A 148 4.61 7.28 -15.47
C ALA A 148 3.62 6.89 -14.36
N ARG A 149 2.31 7.03 -14.63
CA ARG A 149 1.26 6.63 -13.68
C ARG A 149 1.26 5.12 -13.43
N ASP A 150 1.36 4.33 -14.49
CA ASP A 150 1.30 2.87 -14.37
C ASP A 150 2.54 2.33 -13.63
N ALA A 151 3.72 2.94 -13.83
CA ALA A 151 4.91 2.62 -13.05
C ALA A 151 4.76 2.94 -11.55
N GLU A 152 4.14 4.08 -11.22
CA GLU A 152 3.88 4.46 -9.82
C GLU A 152 2.84 3.52 -9.17
N ILE A 153 1.81 3.11 -9.91
CA ILE A 153 0.81 2.14 -9.45
C ILE A 153 1.47 0.81 -9.09
N GLU A 154 2.37 0.30 -9.94
CA GLU A 154 3.07 -0.96 -9.67
C GLU A 154 3.99 -0.84 -8.45
N LYS A 155 4.67 0.30 -8.28
CA LYS A 155 5.48 0.57 -7.09
C LYS A 155 4.63 0.59 -5.81
N LEU A 156 3.48 1.25 -5.85
CA LEU A 156 2.55 1.29 -4.71
C LEU A 156 1.98 -0.09 -4.39
N ARG A 157 1.62 -0.89 -5.40
CA ARG A 157 1.18 -2.28 -5.22
C ARG A 157 2.24 -3.13 -4.55
N ALA A 158 3.49 -3.04 -5.00
CA ALA A 158 4.60 -3.76 -4.39
C ALA A 158 4.79 -3.37 -2.92
N ARG A 159 4.70 -2.07 -2.60
CA ARG A 159 4.82 -1.59 -1.22
C ARG A 159 3.66 -2.02 -0.34
N VAL A 160 2.43 -2.04 -0.87
CA VAL A 160 1.26 -2.55 -0.14
C VAL A 160 1.42 -4.04 0.15
N ALA A 161 1.81 -4.84 -0.83
CA ALA A 161 2.05 -6.28 -0.64
C ALA A 161 3.14 -6.56 0.41
N GLU A 162 4.24 -5.79 0.40
CA GLU A 162 5.29 -5.87 1.41
C GLU A 162 4.76 -5.53 2.83
N LEU A 163 3.97 -4.45 2.95
CA LEU A 163 3.41 -4.02 4.23
C LEU A 163 2.32 -4.96 4.76
N GLU A 164 1.50 -5.54 3.88
CA GLU A 164 0.50 -6.56 4.23
C GLU A 164 1.19 -7.85 4.70
N ALA A 165 2.23 -8.30 4.00
CA ALA A 165 3.04 -9.42 4.44
C ALA A 165 3.70 -9.18 5.80
N ALA A 166 4.13 -7.94 6.08
CA ALA A 166 4.68 -7.56 7.37
C ALA A 166 3.62 -7.37 8.48
N GLN A 167 2.36 -7.10 8.12
CA GLN A 167 1.25 -6.99 9.09
C GLN A 167 0.65 -8.33 9.47
N GLY A 168 0.75 -9.36 8.62
CA GLY A 168 0.11 -10.66 8.85
C GLY A 168 0.87 -11.62 9.77
N THR A 169 2.17 -11.40 10.03
CA THR A 169 2.99 -12.34 10.79
C THR A 169 3.78 -11.64 11.87
N ALA A 170 3.42 -11.87 13.13
CA ALA A 170 4.25 -11.57 14.27
C ALA A 170 5.14 -12.77 14.58
N TYR A 171 6.28 -12.54 15.22
CA TYR A 171 7.19 -13.58 15.66
C TYR A 171 7.31 -13.48 17.17
N ARG A 172 6.91 -14.55 17.87
CA ARG A 172 7.01 -14.65 19.32
C ARG A 172 8.34 -15.28 19.70
N ALA A 173 9.18 -14.54 20.40
CA ALA A 173 10.35 -15.08 21.07
C ALA A 173 9.93 -15.61 22.45
N GLN A 174 10.29 -16.85 22.75
CA GLN A 174 10.00 -17.50 24.03
C GLN A 174 11.20 -18.31 24.52
N HIS A 175 11.32 -18.49 25.83
CA HIS A 175 12.25 -19.42 26.46
C HIS A 175 11.44 -20.34 27.38
N ASP A 176 11.41 -21.63 27.06
CA ASP A 176 10.46 -22.60 27.62
C ASP A 176 9.00 -22.09 27.51
N SER A 177 8.42 -21.69 28.64
CA SER A 177 7.05 -21.15 28.74
C SER A 177 6.97 -19.63 28.89
N ILE A 178 8.12 -18.95 28.90
CA ILE A 178 8.23 -17.52 29.17
C ILE A 178 8.31 -16.76 27.84
N VAL A 179 7.28 -15.97 27.54
CA VAL A 179 7.30 -15.06 26.38
C VAL A 179 8.24 -13.89 26.67
N MET A 180 9.23 -13.71 25.79
CA MET A 180 10.26 -12.68 25.91
C MET A 180 9.94 -11.43 25.10
N GLY A 181 9.15 -11.58 24.03
CA GLY A 181 8.73 -10.46 23.19
C GLY A 181 8.01 -10.89 21.91
N LEU A 182 7.34 -9.92 21.29
CA LEU A 182 6.72 -10.05 19.97
C LEU A 182 7.44 -9.13 18.98
N TYR A 183 7.70 -9.63 17.78
CA TYR A 183 8.48 -8.96 16.75
C TYR A 183 7.75 -8.97 15.41
N THR A 184 7.98 -7.96 14.59
CA THR A 184 7.46 -7.92 13.22
C THR A 184 8.39 -8.64 12.22
N SER A 185 9.54 -9.13 12.68
CA SER A 185 10.45 -9.93 11.86
C SER A 185 11.06 -11.08 12.65
N ARG A 186 11.34 -12.16 11.93
CA ARG A 186 11.95 -13.37 12.48
C ARG A 186 13.34 -13.09 12.99
N GLU A 187 14.12 -12.35 12.22
CA GLU A 187 15.51 -12.02 12.49
C GLU A 187 15.64 -11.22 13.78
N ALA A 188 14.70 -10.31 14.06
CA ALA A 188 14.69 -9.55 15.30
C ALA A 188 14.36 -10.42 16.52
N ALA A 189 13.40 -11.34 16.38
CA ALA A 189 13.09 -12.31 17.44
C ALA A 189 14.29 -13.23 17.73
N GLN A 190 14.91 -13.76 16.66
CA GLN A 190 16.09 -14.62 16.76
C GLN A 190 17.27 -13.88 17.41
N ALA A 191 17.56 -12.65 16.98
CA ALA A 191 18.63 -11.85 17.57
C ALA A 191 18.41 -11.58 19.08
N HIS A 192 17.17 -11.42 19.53
CA HIS A 192 16.90 -11.28 20.97
C HIS A 192 17.21 -12.56 21.74
N CYS A 193 16.77 -13.72 21.23
CA CYS A 193 17.09 -15.02 21.83
C CYS A 193 18.61 -15.27 21.88
N GLU A 194 19.31 -15.03 20.76
CA GLU A 194 20.78 -15.18 20.69
C GLU A 194 21.49 -14.27 21.70
N ALA A 195 21.07 -13.01 21.83
CA ALA A 195 21.65 -12.08 22.79
C ALA A 195 21.46 -12.56 24.24
N LYS A 196 20.33 -13.22 24.54
CA LYS A 196 20.04 -13.76 25.87
C LYS A 196 20.86 -15.00 26.18
N VAL A 197 20.98 -15.93 25.24
CA VAL A 197 21.90 -17.06 25.35
C VAL A 197 23.34 -16.60 25.54
N GLN A 198 23.80 -15.58 24.80
CA GLN A 198 25.14 -15.01 24.99
C GLN A 198 25.36 -14.39 26.37
N GLN A 199 24.31 -13.88 27.00
CA GLN A 199 24.37 -13.29 28.34
C GLN A 199 24.41 -14.36 29.42
N GLU A 200 23.73 -15.49 29.22
CA GLU A 200 23.64 -16.60 30.17
C GLU A 200 24.87 -17.51 30.14
N GLU A 201 25.45 -17.69 28.95
CA GLU A 201 26.61 -18.54 28.76
C GLU A 201 27.94 -17.81 29.08
N PRO A 202 28.95 -18.50 29.62
CA PRO A 202 30.26 -17.91 29.85
C PRO A 202 30.86 -17.36 28.54
N ALA A 203 31.51 -16.19 28.61
CA ALA A 203 32.14 -15.58 27.44
C ALA A 203 33.13 -16.55 26.76
N GLY A 204 32.93 -16.80 25.46
CA GLY A 204 33.76 -17.71 24.66
C GLY A 204 33.42 -19.20 24.81
N SER A 205 32.38 -19.56 25.58
CA SER A 205 31.93 -20.95 25.70
C SER A 205 31.11 -21.44 24.51
N ILE A 206 30.55 -20.54 23.70
CA ILE A 206 29.75 -20.90 22.53
C ILE A 206 30.64 -20.85 21.27
N GLN A 207 30.76 -21.98 20.58
CA GLN A 207 31.48 -22.07 19.31
C GLN A 207 30.60 -21.70 18.10
N HIS A 208 29.32 -22.08 18.14
CA HIS A 208 28.37 -21.83 17.08
C HIS A 208 26.93 -21.79 17.61
N MET A 209 26.08 -20.99 16.96
CA MET A 209 24.63 -20.91 17.19
C MET A 209 23.93 -21.27 15.88
N SER A 210 22.86 -22.05 15.97
CA SER A 210 22.08 -22.48 14.80
C SER A 210 20.61 -22.61 15.15
N TRP A 211 19.74 -22.12 14.27
CA TRP A 211 18.29 -22.28 14.38
C TRP A 211 17.84 -23.54 13.64
N VAL A 212 17.07 -24.38 14.31
CA VAL A 212 16.50 -25.63 13.77
C VAL A 212 15.00 -25.49 13.77
N ALA A 213 14.35 -25.77 12.63
CA ALA A 213 12.89 -25.81 12.57
C ALA A 213 12.39 -27.16 13.08
N ASP A 214 11.37 -27.14 13.93
CA ASP A 214 10.75 -28.37 14.47
C ASP A 214 9.89 -29.10 13.43
N ASP A 215 9.41 -28.39 12.40
CA ASP A 215 8.67 -28.95 11.27
C ASP A 215 9.00 -28.23 9.95
N ILE A 216 8.49 -28.77 8.83
CA ILE A 216 8.60 -28.21 7.49
C ILE A 216 7.30 -27.46 7.17
N GLY A 217 7.27 -26.16 7.45
CA GLY A 217 6.12 -25.31 7.15
C GLY A 217 6.41 -23.82 7.34
N PRO A 218 5.56 -22.94 6.79
CA PRO A 218 5.66 -21.50 7.03
C PRO A 218 5.44 -21.13 8.51
N ASP A 219 4.70 -21.97 9.23
CA ASP A 219 4.33 -21.79 10.64
C ASP A 219 5.26 -22.56 11.59
N ALA A 220 6.36 -23.13 11.08
CA ALA A 220 7.27 -23.94 11.87
C ALA A 220 7.90 -23.11 12.99
N GLU A 221 7.91 -23.71 14.19
CA GLU A 221 8.66 -23.18 15.32
C GLU A 221 10.15 -23.40 15.09
N TYR A 222 10.96 -22.42 15.45
CA TYR A 222 12.42 -22.50 15.34
C TYR A 222 13.02 -22.55 16.73
N GLU A 223 13.69 -23.64 17.10
CA GLU A 223 14.48 -23.74 18.31
C GLU A 223 15.93 -23.29 18.05
N LEU A 224 16.50 -22.53 18.98
CA LEU A 224 17.91 -22.18 18.98
C LEU A 224 18.73 -23.30 19.61
N HIS A 225 19.72 -23.77 18.87
CA HIS A 225 20.72 -24.71 19.34
C HIS A 225 22.08 -24.04 19.43
N ILE A 226 22.87 -24.46 20.41
CA ILE A 226 24.27 -24.07 20.53
C ILE A 226 25.21 -25.26 20.46
N THR A 227 26.41 -24.99 19.97
CA THR A 227 27.55 -25.89 20.05
C THR A 227 28.54 -25.33 21.07
N PRO A 228 28.61 -25.88 22.30
CA PRO A 228 29.60 -25.47 23.28
C PRO A 228 31.01 -25.85 22.85
N ALA A 229 31.99 -24.98 23.14
CA ALA A 229 33.40 -25.21 22.87
C ALA A 229 33.98 -26.38 23.70
N GLU A 230 33.41 -26.62 24.88
CA GLU A 230 33.85 -27.66 25.83
C GLU A 230 33.37 -29.06 25.48
N THR A 231 32.27 -29.19 24.72
CA THR A 231 31.66 -30.49 24.41
C THR A 231 32.21 -31.13 23.13
N GLY A 232 33.21 -30.52 22.49
CA GLY A 232 33.84 -31.07 21.29
C GLY A 232 32.91 -31.16 20.08
N GLY A 233 31.90 -30.28 20.00
CA GLY A 233 30.99 -30.21 18.84
C GLY A 233 29.60 -30.81 19.06
N LEU A 234 29.26 -31.27 20.27
CA LEU A 234 27.90 -31.76 20.56
C LEU A 234 26.92 -30.59 20.67
N ILE A 235 25.93 -30.61 19.78
CA ILE A 235 24.84 -29.61 19.73
C ILE A 235 23.87 -29.87 20.88
N ARG A 236 23.46 -28.81 21.61
CA ARG A 236 22.36 -28.87 22.59
C ARG A 236 21.29 -27.83 22.27
N GLY A 237 20.03 -28.19 22.49
CA GLY A 237 18.90 -27.24 22.49
C GLY A 237 19.03 -26.28 23.66
N THR A 238 18.60 -25.03 23.44
CA THR A 238 18.66 -23.99 24.46
C THR A 238 17.31 -23.72 25.12
N GLY A 239 16.22 -24.29 24.59
CA GLY A 239 14.85 -23.95 25.04
C GLY A 239 14.35 -22.59 24.53
N TYR A 240 15.17 -21.83 23.81
CA TYR A 240 14.73 -20.61 23.14
C TYR A 240 14.06 -20.95 21.82
N VAL A 241 12.82 -20.53 21.66
CA VAL A 241 11.98 -20.82 20.49
C VAL A 241 11.47 -19.52 19.88
N VAL A 242 11.40 -19.47 18.56
CA VAL A 242 10.73 -18.42 17.80
C VAL A 242 9.55 -19.03 17.04
N THR A 243 8.33 -18.66 17.45
CA THR A 243 7.08 -19.11 16.82
C THR A 243 6.52 -18.00 15.93
N PRO A 244 6.28 -18.24 14.63
CA PRO A 244 5.48 -17.35 13.80
C PRO A 244 4.01 -17.39 14.26
N LEU A 245 3.41 -16.23 14.43
CA LEU A 245 2.02 -16.03 14.83
C LEU A 245 1.30 -15.25 13.73
N GLU A 246 0.19 -15.79 13.25
CA GLU A 246 -0.71 -15.06 12.39
C GLU A 246 -1.43 -13.97 13.20
N VAL A 247 -1.29 -12.72 12.77
CA VAL A 247 -2.00 -11.60 13.40
C VAL A 247 -3.34 -11.46 12.71
N ALA A 248 -4.39 -11.98 13.34
CA ALA A 248 -5.75 -11.84 12.84
C ALA A 248 -6.13 -10.35 12.71
N SER A 249 -6.68 -9.98 11.57
CA SER A 249 -7.16 -8.62 11.30
C SER A 249 -8.54 -8.35 11.91
N GLU A 250 -9.25 -9.39 12.31
CA GLU A 250 -10.57 -9.36 12.93
C GLU A 250 -10.59 -10.21 14.20
N TYR A 251 -11.40 -9.79 15.18
CA TYR A 251 -11.59 -10.55 16.42
C TYR A 251 -12.53 -11.73 16.16
N ASP A 252 -12.00 -12.95 16.33
CA ASP A 252 -12.78 -14.18 16.32
C ASP A 252 -13.09 -14.61 17.77
N PRO A 253 -14.36 -14.52 18.23
CA PRO A 253 -14.74 -14.96 19.57
C PRO A 253 -14.66 -16.48 19.76
N GLU A 254 -14.51 -17.27 18.69
CA GLU A 254 -14.33 -18.72 18.73
C GLU A 254 -12.88 -19.16 18.50
N GLY A 255 -11.92 -18.22 18.39
CA GLY A 255 -10.50 -18.53 18.25
C GLY A 255 -9.91 -19.19 19.51
N ASP A 256 -8.95 -20.11 19.31
CA ASP A 256 -8.21 -20.74 20.41
C ASP A 256 -7.37 -19.67 21.17
N GLU A 257 -7.51 -19.63 22.51
CA GLU A 257 -6.77 -18.74 23.43
C GLU A 257 -5.35 -19.25 23.77
#